data_AF-A0A3M0XWV4-F1
#
_entry.id   AF-A0A3M0XWV4-F1
#
_cell.length_a   1.000
_cell.length_b   1.000
_cell.length_c   1.000
_cell.angle_alpha   90.00
_cell.angle_beta   90.00
_cell.angle_gamma   90.00
#
_symmetry.space_group_name_H-M   'P 1'
#
loop_
_entity.id
_entity.type
_entity.pdbx_description
1 polymer ?
#
loop_
_entity_poly.entity_id
_entity_poly.type
_entity_poly.pdbx_seq_one_letter_code
_entity_poly.pdbx_strand_id
1 'polypeptide(L)'
;MTRNSTWRRRFLPQAAQTACAAFAACLCAGAHAGPPELVQNNVAWWFDDVGDQEIKLVDIGGNDPLVPGTVPHDLRSLAIMGWEPTNPQTDLFTGSVVPSATANFVRLDLVVGGLAGPPGAQGLEFDPFDPTAFSDNPLYGYIELDADHDPDTGGEDTTLAKFRYLTVTALYNAAPGYPPFWTRFARSSDDFDSDLRTFPQFERDGAEFTFIFDGRTQPTLVQEQGDGDGRFEAGETMIVRGRFFERVMIFAAASGFGIDAEQPGWWTPLVDVRFSHDAAANETTVSVVVPLRQAGSAAMRGDATVEPLDFFITNQTSIEEAVNDLIVSAPLSSSHTFSIMTLGWGSKTIDDFLDVTQWQAVAVLGHSYATLEAGGFLAYSDVGFDEIYGDFSRDGVVTGRDAALLQKELETKDGSFADGDQTVNGSWFIPQWADQFTIFNLQYDHVLDGADVALAPPFTPG
;
A
#
# COMPACT_ATOMS: atom_id res chain seq x y z
N MET A 1 21.46 -17.05 1.67
CA MET A 1 21.00 -18.12 0.77
C MET A 1 21.18 -17.63 -0.66
N THR A 2 22.05 -18.24 -1.46
CA THR A 2 22.32 -17.80 -2.83
C THR A 2 21.15 -18.13 -3.75
N ARG A 3 20.45 -17.11 -4.27
CA ARG A 3 19.45 -17.22 -5.35
C ARG A 3 20.13 -17.86 -6.56
N ASN A 4 19.65 -19.04 -6.97
CA ASN A 4 20.23 -19.82 -8.07
C ASN A 4 19.11 -20.19 -9.05
N SER A 5 18.63 -19.22 -9.83
CA SER A 5 17.61 -19.42 -10.87
C SER A 5 18.24 -20.00 -12.15
N THR A 6 18.64 -21.27 -12.08
CA THR A 6 18.98 -22.03 -13.30
C THR A 6 17.72 -22.67 -13.88
N TRP A 7 17.12 -22.00 -14.87
CA TRP A 7 16.03 -22.54 -15.67
C TRP A 7 16.46 -23.78 -16.46
N ARG A 8 16.03 -24.98 -16.02
CA ARG A 8 16.00 -26.20 -16.84
C ARG A 8 14.59 -26.78 -16.86
N ARG A 9 13.93 -26.69 -18.02
CA ARG A 9 12.66 -27.36 -18.31
C ARG A 9 12.81 -28.88 -18.16
N ARG A 10 12.08 -29.49 -17.22
CA ARG A 10 11.73 -30.91 -17.22
C ARG A 10 10.21 -31.02 -17.28
N PHE A 11 9.71 -31.66 -18.33
CA PHE A 11 8.31 -32.06 -18.42
C PHE A 11 8.07 -33.24 -17.47
N LEU A 12 7.02 -33.14 -16.64
CA LEU A 12 6.42 -34.24 -15.88
C LEU A 12 4.91 -34.32 -16.21
N PRO A 13 4.27 -35.49 -16.05
CA PRO A 13 3.13 -35.91 -16.86
C PRO A 13 1.76 -35.41 -16.35
N GLN A 14 0.85 -35.18 -17.30
CA GLN A 14 -0.57 -34.91 -17.09
C GLN A 14 -1.28 -36.08 -16.39
N ALA A 15 -1.65 -35.90 -15.11
CA ALA A 15 -2.85 -36.49 -14.50
C ALA A 15 -3.05 -35.99 -13.06
N ALA A 16 -3.56 -34.76 -12.90
CA ALA A 16 -4.36 -34.29 -11.76
C ALA A 16 -4.79 -32.84 -12.02
N GLN A 17 -5.84 -32.67 -12.84
CA GLN A 17 -6.52 -31.39 -13.05
C GLN A 17 -7.98 -31.58 -12.67
N THR A 18 -8.41 -30.98 -11.56
CA THR A 18 -9.80 -30.55 -11.35
C THR A 18 -9.83 -29.45 -10.27
N ALA A 19 -10.32 -28.28 -10.69
CA ALA A 19 -10.82 -27.13 -9.91
C ALA A 19 -9.81 -26.32 -9.05
N CYS A 20 -9.12 -25.36 -9.70
CA CYS A 20 -8.87 -23.97 -9.26
C CYS A 20 -7.69 -23.29 -10.00
N ALA A 21 -6.81 -24.04 -10.67
CA ALA A 21 -5.54 -23.48 -11.19
C ALA A 21 -5.47 -23.31 -12.73
N ALA A 22 -6.53 -22.81 -13.39
CA ALA A 22 -6.58 -22.77 -14.87
C ALA A 22 -6.53 -21.38 -15.52
N PHE A 23 -6.18 -20.30 -14.81
CA PHE A 23 -6.10 -18.97 -15.45
C PHE A 23 -4.77 -18.21 -15.34
N ALA A 24 -3.82 -18.63 -14.50
CA ALA A 24 -2.56 -17.89 -14.33
C ALA A 24 -1.40 -18.28 -15.30
N ALA A 25 -1.62 -19.16 -16.28
CA ALA A 25 -0.51 -19.70 -17.10
C ALA A 25 -0.72 -19.51 -18.62
N CYS A 26 -0.84 -18.27 -19.10
CA CYS A 26 -0.65 -17.97 -20.53
C CYS A 26 -0.29 -16.52 -20.89
N LEU A 27 0.54 -15.84 -20.10
CA LEU A 27 1.12 -14.54 -20.49
C LEU A 27 2.61 -14.49 -20.14
N CYS A 28 3.44 -14.99 -21.04
CA CYS A 28 4.86 -14.61 -21.10
C CYS A 28 5.22 -14.43 -22.57
N ALA A 29 5.27 -13.16 -23.03
CA ALA A 29 6.33 -12.58 -23.87
C ALA A 29 5.80 -11.38 -24.68
N GLY A 30 6.25 -10.18 -24.31
CA GLY A 30 6.40 -9.06 -25.24
C GLY A 30 5.65 -7.77 -24.90
N ALA A 31 6.44 -6.71 -24.67
CA ALA A 31 6.10 -5.30 -24.42
C ALA A 31 5.74 -4.92 -22.97
N HIS A 32 6.69 -4.24 -22.31
CA HIS A 32 6.51 -3.50 -21.06
C HIS A 32 5.65 -2.26 -21.31
N ALA A 33 4.49 -2.20 -20.67
CA ALA A 33 3.66 -1.00 -20.55
C ALA A 33 2.76 -1.16 -19.30
N GLY A 34 3.19 -0.56 -18.19
CA GLY A 34 2.44 -0.46 -16.93
C GLY A 34 2.33 -1.76 -16.11
N PRO A 35 1.84 -1.65 -14.85
CA PRO A 35 1.47 -2.83 -14.05
C PRO A 35 0.53 -3.71 -14.87
N PRO A 36 0.52 -5.05 -14.68
CA PRO A 36 -0.41 -5.92 -15.39
C PRO A 36 -1.84 -5.73 -14.84
N GLU A 37 -2.41 -4.56 -15.07
CA GLU A 37 -3.82 -4.29 -14.85
C GLU A 37 -4.60 -5.13 -15.85
N LEU A 38 -5.17 -6.21 -15.35
CA LEU A 38 -6.02 -7.09 -16.13
C LEU A 38 -7.47 -6.74 -15.85
N VAL A 39 -8.04 -5.79 -16.59
CA VAL A 39 -9.48 -5.54 -16.50
C VAL A 39 -10.24 -6.71 -17.11
N GLN A 40 -10.85 -7.53 -16.27
CA GLN A 40 -11.66 -8.66 -16.67
C GLN A 40 -12.98 -8.66 -15.92
N ASN A 41 -14.09 -8.73 -16.67
CA ASN A 41 -15.44 -8.83 -16.10
C ASN A 41 -15.79 -7.71 -15.09
N ASN A 42 -15.35 -6.48 -15.34
CA ASN A 42 -15.51 -5.31 -14.46
C ASN A 42 -14.73 -5.40 -13.13
N VAL A 43 -13.58 -6.08 -13.16
CA VAL A 43 -12.64 -6.17 -12.04
C VAL A 43 -11.27 -5.75 -12.55
N ALA A 44 -10.62 -4.81 -11.87
CA ALA A 44 -9.20 -4.51 -12.05
C ALA A 44 -8.39 -5.37 -11.08
N TRP A 45 -7.29 -5.94 -11.58
CA TRP A 45 -6.44 -6.86 -10.84
C TRP A 45 -5.00 -6.40 -10.84
N TRP A 46 -4.35 -6.58 -9.70
CA TRP A 46 -2.92 -6.46 -9.53
C TRP A 46 -2.40 -7.74 -8.90
N PHE A 47 -1.20 -8.15 -9.28
CA PHE A 47 -0.58 -9.38 -8.82
C PHE A 47 0.84 -9.09 -8.39
N ASP A 48 1.25 -9.76 -7.32
CA ASP A 48 2.61 -9.69 -6.81
C ASP A 48 3.31 -11.04 -6.98
N ASP A 49 4.63 -11.03 -6.96
CA ASP A 49 5.41 -12.26 -7.07
C ASP A 49 5.22 -13.14 -5.83
N VAL A 50 5.30 -14.46 -6.01
CA VAL A 50 5.05 -15.38 -4.89
C VAL A 50 6.33 -15.68 -4.12
N GLY A 51 6.41 -15.25 -2.87
CA GLY A 51 7.45 -15.68 -1.94
C GLY A 51 8.69 -14.79 -1.92
N ASP A 52 8.54 -13.52 -2.28
CA ASP A 52 9.55 -12.47 -2.27
C ASP A 52 9.49 -11.56 -1.03
N GLN A 53 8.49 -11.74 -0.18
CA GLN A 53 8.37 -11.06 1.10
C GLN A 53 9.63 -11.14 1.96
N GLU A 54 9.99 -10.01 2.56
CA GLU A 54 11.14 -9.88 3.45
C GLU A 54 10.87 -8.82 4.50
N ILE A 55 11.19 -9.14 5.77
CA ILE A 55 11.08 -8.17 6.84
C ILE A 55 12.19 -7.11 6.72
N LYS A 56 11.79 -5.86 6.58
CA LYS A 56 12.62 -4.66 6.67
C LYS A 56 12.25 -3.89 7.93
N LEU A 57 13.07 -4.05 8.95
CA LEU A 57 12.98 -3.25 10.17
C LEU A 57 13.38 -1.80 9.84
N VAL A 58 12.71 -0.81 10.43
CA VAL A 58 12.99 0.63 10.23
C VAL A 58 13.02 1.38 11.56
N ASP A 59 13.12 0.67 12.67
CA ASP A 59 13.36 1.24 13.98
C ASP A 59 14.79 1.82 14.10
N ILE A 60 15.02 2.59 15.16
CA ILE A 60 16.34 3.16 15.44
C ILE A 60 17.31 2.04 15.80
N GLY A 61 18.09 1.61 14.81
CA GLY A 61 19.10 0.56 14.96
C GLY A 61 18.77 -0.73 14.21
N GLY A 62 17.53 -0.87 13.70
CA GLY A 62 17.12 -2.03 12.90
C GLY A 62 17.15 -3.32 13.72
N ASN A 63 16.82 -3.24 15.00
CA ASN A 63 17.03 -4.33 15.95
C ASN A 63 15.90 -4.47 16.98
N ASP A 64 14.81 -3.70 16.85
CA ASP A 64 13.66 -3.85 17.71
C ASP A 64 12.97 -5.21 17.49
N PRO A 65 12.53 -5.86 18.57
CA PRO A 65 11.91 -7.16 18.48
C PRO A 65 10.53 -7.03 17.82
N LEU A 66 10.25 -7.92 16.88
CA LEU A 66 8.90 -8.13 16.37
C LEU A 66 8.06 -8.94 17.36
N VAL A 67 6.75 -8.90 17.17
CA VAL A 67 5.81 -9.77 17.88
C VAL A 67 6.29 -11.24 17.81
N PRO A 68 6.32 -12.00 18.91
CA PRO A 68 6.76 -13.38 18.88
C PRO A 68 5.93 -14.22 17.90
N GLY A 69 6.61 -14.88 16.97
CA GLY A 69 5.94 -15.71 15.96
C GLY A 69 5.52 -14.97 14.69
N THR A 70 5.89 -13.69 14.53
CA THR A 70 5.70 -12.95 13.28
C THR A 70 6.21 -13.74 12.08
N VAL A 71 5.34 -13.87 11.08
CA VAL A 71 5.65 -14.40 9.75
C VAL A 71 5.48 -13.25 8.76
N PRO A 72 6.49 -12.93 7.92
CA PRO A 72 6.36 -11.86 6.94
C PRO A 72 5.09 -12.04 6.09
N HIS A 73 4.31 -10.96 5.90
CA HIS A 73 3.13 -11.01 5.05
C HIS A 73 3.59 -11.00 3.61
N ASP A 74 3.02 -11.90 2.83
CA ASP A 74 3.38 -12.16 1.45
C ASP A 74 2.24 -11.65 0.57
N LEU A 75 2.42 -10.49 -0.04
CA LEU A 75 1.39 -9.90 -0.89
C LEU A 75 1.17 -10.82 -2.10
N ARG A 76 -0.08 -10.99 -2.53
CA ARG A 76 -0.42 -11.90 -3.65
C ARG A 76 -1.13 -11.19 -4.77
N SER A 77 -2.20 -10.49 -4.39
CA SER A 77 -3.03 -9.80 -5.35
C SER A 77 -3.95 -8.80 -4.68
N LEU A 78 -4.36 -7.81 -5.46
CA LEU A 78 -5.48 -6.93 -5.16
C LEU A 78 -6.50 -7.04 -6.29
N ALA A 79 -7.78 -7.03 -5.92
CA ALA A 79 -8.87 -6.87 -6.87
C ALA A 79 -9.75 -5.69 -6.45
N ILE A 80 -10.06 -4.81 -7.39
CA ILE A 80 -11.00 -3.69 -7.21
C ILE A 80 -12.14 -3.85 -8.21
N MET A 81 -13.38 -3.72 -7.74
CA MET A 81 -14.56 -3.97 -8.56
C MET A 81 -15.77 -3.14 -8.16
N GLY A 82 -16.59 -2.79 -9.16
CA GLY A 82 -17.94 -2.31 -8.93
C GLY A 82 -18.79 -3.43 -8.30
N TRP A 83 -19.49 -3.11 -7.21
CA TRP A 83 -20.14 -4.10 -6.36
C TRP A 83 -21.59 -3.72 -6.03
N GLU A 84 -22.43 -4.75 -5.92
CA GLU A 84 -23.80 -4.60 -5.41
C GLU A 84 -24.09 -5.72 -4.38
N PRO A 85 -24.12 -5.39 -3.08
CA PRO A 85 -24.49 -6.33 -2.03
C PRO A 85 -25.92 -6.86 -2.22
N THR A 86 -26.14 -8.13 -1.87
CA THR A 86 -27.50 -8.71 -1.89
C THR A 86 -28.37 -8.13 -0.78
N ASN A 87 -27.76 -7.82 0.38
CA ASN A 87 -28.43 -7.15 1.49
C ASN A 87 -27.49 -6.11 2.13
N PRO A 88 -27.47 -4.86 1.62
CA PRO A 88 -26.51 -3.86 2.03
C PRO A 88 -26.62 -3.43 3.51
N GLN A 89 -27.74 -3.75 4.19
CA GLN A 89 -27.93 -3.39 5.61
C GLN A 89 -27.27 -4.35 6.60
N THR A 90 -27.05 -5.60 6.21
CA THR A 90 -26.58 -6.64 7.14
C THR A 90 -25.44 -7.49 6.60
N ASP A 91 -25.25 -7.53 5.28
CA ASP A 91 -24.18 -8.30 4.65
C ASP A 91 -23.71 -7.57 3.38
N LEU A 92 -22.66 -6.76 3.54
CA LEU A 92 -22.03 -6.04 2.42
C LEU A 92 -21.19 -6.97 1.52
N PHE A 93 -20.75 -8.13 2.03
CA PHE A 93 -19.73 -8.94 1.39
C PHE A 93 -20.29 -10.05 0.50
N THR A 94 -21.58 -10.39 0.64
CA THR A 94 -22.30 -11.26 -0.29
C THR A 94 -23.07 -10.43 -1.31
N GLY A 95 -22.78 -10.63 -2.60
CA GLY A 95 -23.29 -9.79 -3.66
C GLY A 95 -22.79 -10.23 -5.03
N SER A 96 -22.83 -9.32 -5.98
CA SER A 96 -22.34 -9.56 -7.33
C SER A 96 -21.51 -8.39 -7.85
N VAL A 97 -20.51 -8.73 -8.66
CA VAL A 97 -19.78 -7.75 -9.47
C VAL A 97 -20.72 -7.15 -10.52
N VAL A 98 -20.71 -5.83 -10.63
CA VAL A 98 -21.47 -5.06 -11.62
C VAL A 98 -20.55 -4.03 -12.30
N PRO A 99 -20.87 -3.52 -13.49
CA PRO A 99 -20.08 -2.46 -14.10
C PRO A 99 -20.02 -1.21 -13.20
N SER A 100 -18.83 -0.60 -13.07
CA SER A 100 -18.58 0.58 -12.21
C SER A 100 -19.58 1.71 -12.48
N ALA A 101 -19.90 1.96 -13.75
CA ALA A 101 -20.86 2.98 -14.18
C ALA A 101 -22.27 2.84 -13.54
N THR A 102 -22.61 1.65 -13.06
CA THR A 102 -23.90 1.35 -12.41
C THR A 102 -23.76 0.88 -10.96
N ALA A 103 -22.53 0.78 -10.45
CA ALA A 103 -22.26 0.28 -9.11
C ALA A 103 -22.62 1.35 -8.07
N ASN A 104 -23.27 0.93 -6.98
CA ASN A 104 -23.47 1.78 -5.81
C ASN A 104 -22.37 1.61 -4.77
N PHE A 105 -21.63 0.51 -4.84
CA PHE A 105 -20.52 0.17 -3.94
C PHE A 105 -19.27 -0.15 -4.74
N VAL A 106 -18.12 0.02 -4.09
CA VAL A 106 -16.85 -0.56 -4.51
C VAL A 106 -16.50 -1.68 -3.53
N ARG A 107 -15.89 -2.75 -4.04
CA ARG A 107 -15.28 -3.80 -3.24
C ARG A 107 -13.81 -3.90 -3.58
N LEU A 108 -12.99 -3.98 -2.53
CA LEU A 108 -11.57 -4.30 -2.62
C LEU A 108 -11.33 -5.64 -1.92
N ASP A 109 -10.63 -6.56 -2.58
CA ASP A 109 -10.17 -7.83 -2.03
C ASP A 109 -8.64 -7.89 -2.13
N LEU A 110 -7.96 -7.81 -0.99
CA LEU A 110 -6.52 -8.03 -0.85
C LEU A 110 -6.27 -9.48 -0.45
N VAL A 111 -5.38 -10.18 -1.15
CA VAL A 111 -4.96 -11.54 -0.81
C VAL A 111 -3.53 -11.51 -0.30
N VAL A 112 -3.31 -12.13 0.85
CA VAL A 112 -2.01 -12.24 1.53
C VAL A 112 -1.74 -13.71 1.80
N GLY A 113 -0.52 -14.17 1.50
CA GLY A 113 -0.04 -15.50 1.85
C GLY A 113 0.20 -15.63 3.35
N GLY A 114 -0.30 -16.71 3.94
CA GLY A 114 -0.26 -16.97 5.37
C GLY A 114 -1.45 -16.40 6.15
N LEU A 115 -1.35 -16.46 7.47
CA LEU A 115 -2.33 -15.89 8.38
C LEU A 115 -2.01 -14.40 8.59
N ALA A 116 -2.86 -13.52 8.06
CA ALA A 116 -2.81 -12.08 8.30
C ALA A 116 -4.07 -11.66 9.06
N GLY A 117 -3.94 -11.23 10.31
CA GLY A 117 -5.09 -10.85 11.14
C GLY A 117 -5.39 -9.35 11.16
N PRO A 118 -6.55 -8.94 11.69
CA PRO A 118 -6.83 -7.52 11.89
C PRO A 118 -5.76 -6.85 12.77
N PRO A 119 -5.36 -5.61 12.47
CA PRO A 119 -4.42 -4.87 13.32
C PRO A 119 -5.05 -4.53 14.68
N GLY A 120 -4.26 -4.59 15.73
CA GLY A 120 -4.55 -3.93 17.00
C GLY A 120 -3.96 -2.52 17.07
N ALA A 121 -4.21 -1.81 18.17
CA ALA A 121 -3.73 -0.44 18.36
C ALA A 121 -2.21 -0.36 18.58
N GLN A 122 -1.58 0.63 17.96
CA GLN A 122 -0.14 0.93 18.02
C GLN A 122 0.23 1.91 19.14
N GLY A 123 -0.64 2.12 20.13
CA GLY A 123 -0.36 3.09 21.21
C GLY A 123 -0.43 4.56 20.76
N LEU A 124 -1.06 4.82 19.61
CA LEU A 124 -1.29 6.15 19.05
C LEU A 124 -2.62 6.71 19.55
N GLU A 125 -2.85 8.01 19.38
CA GLU A 125 -4.15 8.68 19.67
C GLU A 125 -4.78 8.34 21.04
N PHE A 126 -3.95 8.11 22.06
CA PHE A 126 -4.34 7.73 23.43
C PHE A 126 -4.86 6.30 23.61
N ASP A 127 -4.87 5.48 22.55
CA ASP A 127 -5.15 4.06 22.67
C ASP A 127 -3.98 3.30 23.30
N PRO A 128 -4.24 2.18 24.02
CA PRO A 128 -3.17 1.34 24.55
C PRO A 128 -2.41 0.66 23.41
N PHE A 129 -1.11 0.44 23.59
CA PHE A 129 -0.33 -0.41 22.70
C PHE A 129 -0.75 -1.87 22.90
N ASP A 130 -1.51 -2.41 21.95
CA ASP A 130 -1.97 -3.80 21.91
C ASP A 130 -2.08 -4.28 20.45
N PRO A 131 -0.94 -4.39 19.74
CA PRO A 131 -0.95 -4.73 18.32
C PRO A 131 -1.51 -6.13 18.04
N THR A 132 -1.48 -7.00 19.05
CA THR A 132 -1.95 -8.39 18.98
C THR A 132 -3.39 -8.56 19.46
N ALA A 133 -4.18 -7.49 19.58
CA ALA A 133 -5.54 -7.56 20.10
C ALA A 133 -6.40 -8.65 19.41
N PHE A 134 -6.24 -8.82 18.09
CA PHE A 134 -7.03 -9.77 17.29
C PHE A 134 -6.23 -10.94 16.73
N SER A 135 -4.90 -10.89 16.65
CA SER A 135 -4.12 -11.98 16.05
C SER A 135 -2.67 -11.94 16.51
N ASP A 136 -1.97 -13.08 16.44
CA ASP A 136 -0.51 -13.13 16.64
C ASP A 136 0.28 -12.63 15.44
N ASN A 137 -0.35 -12.52 14.26
CA ASN A 137 0.28 -12.01 13.05
C ASN A 137 -0.59 -10.88 12.43
N PRO A 138 -0.72 -9.74 13.12
CA PRO A 138 -1.55 -8.62 12.67
C PRO A 138 -1.02 -8.01 11.37
N LEU A 139 -1.93 -7.65 10.45
CA LEU A 139 -1.64 -6.97 9.21
C LEU A 139 -1.57 -5.46 9.44
N TYR A 140 -0.44 -4.86 9.10
CA TYR A 140 -0.30 -3.41 8.99
C TYR A 140 0.10 -3.01 7.57
N GLY A 141 -0.09 -1.74 7.22
CA GLY A 141 0.33 -1.20 5.93
C GLY A 141 -0.67 -0.27 5.26
N TYR A 142 -0.43 -0.02 3.98
CA TYR A 142 -1.13 0.97 3.17
C TYR A 142 -1.33 0.44 1.76
N ILE A 143 -2.56 0.55 1.24
CA ILE A 143 -2.87 0.35 -0.17
C ILE A 143 -3.36 1.69 -0.69
N GLU A 144 -2.55 2.30 -1.54
CA GLU A 144 -2.75 3.64 -2.10
C GLU A 144 -3.47 3.53 -3.43
N LEU A 145 -4.51 4.34 -3.62
CA LEU A 145 -5.42 4.27 -4.76
C LEU A 145 -5.41 5.61 -5.50
N ASP A 146 -4.81 5.63 -6.68
CA ASP A 146 -4.86 6.74 -7.62
C ASP A 146 -6.12 6.56 -8.49
N ALA A 147 -7.11 7.40 -8.23
CA ALA A 147 -8.42 7.33 -8.87
C ALA A 147 -8.49 8.16 -10.15
N ASP A 148 -7.48 8.98 -10.43
CA ASP A 148 -7.54 10.01 -11.46
C ASP A 148 -6.41 9.94 -12.50
N HIS A 149 -5.49 9.00 -12.29
CA HIS A 149 -4.30 8.71 -13.08
C HIS A 149 -3.35 9.89 -13.22
N ASP A 150 -3.41 10.84 -12.30
CA ASP A 150 -2.57 12.02 -12.28
C ASP A 150 -1.57 11.93 -11.12
N PRO A 151 -0.32 11.49 -11.39
CA PRO A 151 0.70 11.41 -10.35
C PRO A 151 1.10 12.80 -9.83
N ASP A 152 0.66 13.88 -10.47
CA ASP A 152 0.85 15.25 -9.98
C ASP A 152 -0.17 15.66 -8.91
N THR A 153 -1.20 14.87 -8.64
CA THR A 153 -2.15 15.09 -7.54
C THR A 153 -1.95 14.07 -6.42
N GLY A 154 -2.79 14.15 -5.39
CA GLY A 154 -2.80 13.15 -4.33
C GLY A 154 -1.52 13.07 -3.49
N GLY A 155 -1.41 11.98 -2.75
CA GLY A 155 -0.28 11.66 -1.88
C GLY A 155 -0.35 12.29 -0.51
N GLU A 156 0.81 12.39 0.14
CA GLU A 156 0.90 12.73 1.57
C GLU A 156 1.92 13.82 1.83
N ASP A 157 1.83 14.48 2.99
CA ASP A 157 2.91 15.36 3.41
C ASP A 157 4.19 14.57 3.72
N THR A 158 5.34 15.25 3.71
CA THR A 158 6.66 14.64 3.94
C THR A 158 6.77 13.87 5.28
N THR A 159 5.92 14.14 6.26
CA THR A 159 5.93 13.39 7.53
C THR A 159 5.36 11.99 7.32
N LEU A 160 4.28 11.88 6.55
CA LEU A 160 3.58 10.62 6.29
C LEU A 160 4.14 9.89 5.06
N ALA A 161 4.55 10.63 4.02
CA ALA A 161 5.05 10.09 2.75
C ALA A 161 6.29 9.18 2.89
N LYS A 162 7.04 9.31 4.00
CA LYS A 162 8.17 8.43 4.33
C LYS A 162 7.75 6.98 4.60
N PHE A 163 6.48 6.78 4.97
CA PHE A 163 5.93 5.46 5.26
C PHE A 163 5.10 4.89 4.11
N ARG A 164 5.00 5.64 3.00
CA ARG A 164 4.20 5.35 1.80
C ARG A 164 5.02 4.63 0.74
N TYR A 165 4.34 4.10 -0.27
CA TYR A 165 4.94 3.25 -1.31
C TYR A 165 6.22 3.83 -1.92
N LEU A 166 6.17 5.07 -2.40
CA LEU A 166 7.29 5.74 -3.07
C LEU A 166 8.56 5.91 -2.21
N THR A 167 8.47 5.70 -0.90
CA THR A 167 9.64 5.64 -0.03
C THR A 167 10.02 4.19 0.28
N VAL A 168 9.03 3.37 0.66
CA VAL A 168 9.27 2.03 1.19
C VAL A 168 9.81 1.07 0.13
N THR A 169 9.44 1.22 -1.15
CA THR A 169 9.95 0.37 -2.24
C THR A 169 11.49 0.37 -2.32
N ALA A 170 12.14 1.47 -1.94
CA ALA A 170 13.60 1.54 -1.94
C ALA A 170 14.25 0.64 -0.88
N LEU A 171 13.57 0.32 0.22
CA LEU A 171 14.05 -0.65 1.22
C LEU A 171 14.13 -2.07 0.67
N TYR A 172 13.38 -2.35 -0.40
CA TYR A 172 13.38 -3.61 -1.15
C TYR A 172 14.33 -3.59 -2.35
N ASN A 173 15.19 -2.56 -2.45
CA ASN A 173 16.13 -2.37 -3.54
C ASN A 173 15.48 -2.33 -4.93
N ALA A 174 14.21 -1.93 -4.98
CA ALA A 174 13.43 -1.89 -6.20
C ALA A 174 13.07 -0.45 -6.55
N ALA A 175 12.95 -0.19 -7.85
CA ALA A 175 12.27 0.99 -8.35
C ALA A 175 10.83 0.62 -8.72
N PRO A 176 9.86 1.53 -8.59
CA PRO A 176 8.55 1.35 -9.18
C PRO A 176 8.66 1.13 -10.69
N GLY A 177 7.88 0.20 -11.22
CA GLY A 177 7.78 -0.16 -12.63
C GLY A 177 6.86 0.77 -13.40
N TYR A 178 5.93 1.44 -12.71
CA TYR A 178 5.07 2.46 -13.28
C TYR A 178 5.89 3.70 -13.69
N PRO A 179 6.00 4.03 -15.00
CA PRO A 179 6.94 5.05 -15.46
C PRO A 179 6.78 6.45 -14.84
N PRO A 180 5.57 6.93 -14.55
CA PRO A 180 5.42 8.21 -13.88
C PRO A 180 6.02 8.28 -12.47
N PHE A 181 6.26 7.13 -11.82
CA PHE A 181 6.92 7.05 -10.50
C PHE A 181 8.45 7.06 -10.58
N TRP A 182 9.06 6.84 -11.75
CA TRP A 182 10.52 6.77 -11.91
C TRP A 182 11.25 8.05 -11.48
N THR A 183 10.60 9.21 -11.51
CA THR A 183 11.20 10.47 -11.03
C THR A 183 10.78 10.85 -9.62
N ARG A 184 9.97 10.02 -8.96
CA ARG A 184 9.26 10.39 -7.73
C ARG A 184 9.67 9.59 -6.52
N PHE A 185 10.03 8.33 -6.66
CA PHE A 185 10.42 7.54 -5.49
C PHE A 185 11.72 8.03 -4.84
N ALA A 186 11.79 7.96 -3.51
CA ALA A 186 12.98 8.31 -2.75
C ALA A 186 14.01 7.18 -2.83
N ARG A 187 15.26 7.50 -3.15
CA ARG A 187 16.36 6.52 -3.26
C ARG A 187 17.21 6.46 -2.01
N SER A 188 17.21 7.55 -1.25
CA SER A 188 17.83 7.64 0.06
C SER A 188 17.12 8.68 0.89
N SER A 189 17.46 8.73 2.17
CA SER A 189 16.98 9.78 3.07
C SER A 189 17.40 11.20 2.69
N ASP A 190 18.44 11.35 1.85
CA ASP A 190 18.87 12.66 1.35
C ASP A 190 17.79 13.31 0.48
N ASP A 191 16.85 12.52 -0.04
CA ASP A 191 15.72 12.98 -0.84
C ASP A 191 14.60 13.60 0.03
N PHE A 192 14.64 13.46 1.36
CA PHE A 192 13.64 14.03 2.28
C PHE A 192 13.90 15.51 2.58
N ASP A 193 13.49 16.41 1.69
CA ASP A 193 13.74 17.85 1.83
C ASP A 193 12.52 18.71 2.21
N SER A 194 11.34 18.08 2.32
CA SER A 194 10.07 18.74 2.65
C SER A 194 9.60 19.79 1.62
N ASP A 195 10.09 19.72 0.38
CA ASP A 195 9.65 20.57 -0.73
C ASP A 195 9.01 19.71 -1.84
N LEU A 196 7.68 19.78 -1.96
CA LEU A 196 6.90 19.02 -2.97
C LEU A 196 7.26 19.30 -4.44
N ARG A 197 8.19 20.23 -4.72
CA ARG A 197 8.57 20.67 -6.07
C ARG A 197 9.96 20.18 -6.48
N THR A 198 10.77 19.73 -5.54
CA THR A 198 12.11 19.22 -5.79
C THR A 198 12.01 17.72 -6.10
N PHE A 199 12.89 17.26 -6.99
CA PHE A 199 12.95 15.84 -7.31
C PHE A 199 13.89 15.12 -6.33
N PRO A 200 13.54 13.89 -5.92
CA PRO A 200 12.32 13.18 -6.30
C PRO A 200 11.10 13.63 -5.48
N GLN A 201 9.93 13.74 -6.14
CA GLN A 201 8.69 14.20 -5.52
C GLN A 201 7.92 13.04 -4.87
N PHE A 202 8.51 12.39 -3.87
CA PHE A 202 8.00 11.14 -3.28
C PHE A 202 6.71 11.33 -2.49
N GLU A 203 6.40 12.56 -2.11
CA GLU A 203 5.14 12.95 -1.50
C GLU A 203 3.93 12.89 -2.46
N ARG A 204 4.18 12.74 -3.77
CA ARG A 204 3.19 12.84 -4.83
C ARG A 204 3.13 11.54 -5.62
N ASP A 205 2.26 10.64 -5.17
CA ASP A 205 2.01 9.33 -5.78
C ASP A 205 0.71 9.28 -6.61
N GLY A 206 -0.08 10.36 -6.66
CA GLY A 206 -1.39 10.35 -7.31
C GLY A 206 -2.51 9.77 -6.45
N ALA A 207 -2.23 9.28 -5.25
CA ALA A 207 -3.25 8.60 -4.45
C ALA A 207 -4.28 9.58 -3.89
N GLU A 208 -5.56 9.34 -4.14
CA GLU A 208 -6.66 10.06 -3.49
C GLU A 208 -7.15 9.32 -2.24
N PHE A 209 -7.12 7.99 -2.27
CA PHE A 209 -7.64 7.16 -1.20
C PHE A 209 -6.60 6.17 -0.70
N THR A 210 -6.74 5.75 0.56
CA THR A 210 -5.92 4.69 1.15
C THR A 210 -6.82 3.67 1.83
N PHE A 211 -6.60 2.39 1.54
CA PHE A 211 -7.03 1.30 2.41
C PHE A 211 -5.90 1.00 3.40
N ILE A 212 -6.11 1.38 4.66
CA ILE A 212 -5.09 1.64 5.67
C ILE A 212 -5.22 0.70 6.87
N PHE A 213 -4.08 0.17 7.32
CA PHE A 213 -3.94 -0.70 8.48
C PHE A 213 -2.79 -0.18 9.36
N ASP A 214 -2.96 0.96 10.01
CA ASP A 214 -1.86 1.61 10.76
C ASP A 214 -1.97 1.48 12.28
N GLY A 215 -3.09 0.92 12.77
CA GLY A 215 -3.37 0.80 14.20
C GLY A 215 -3.44 2.13 14.95
N ARG A 216 -3.76 3.25 14.27
CA ARG A 216 -4.00 4.55 14.94
C ARG A 216 -5.11 4.46 15.97
N THR A 217 -6.18 3.72 15.64
CA THR A 217 -7.33 3.50 16.51
C THR A 217 -7.62 2.00 16.62
N GLN A 218 -8.03 1.56 17.81
CA GLN A 218 -8.42 0.17 18.06
C GLN A 218 -9.72 -0.17 17.30
N PRO A 219 -9.70 -1.14 16.38
CA PRO A 219 -10.93 -1.61 15.73
C PRO A 219 -11.89 -2.26 16.72
N THR A 220 -13.18 -2.29 16.38
CA THR A 220 -14.21 -3.01 17.13
C THR A 220 -14.55 -4.33 16.43
N LEU A 221 -14.54 -5.45 17.16
CA LEU A 221 -15.04 -6.73 16.65
C LEU A 221 -16.54 -6.65 16.38
N VAL A 222 -16.95 -6.88 15.13
CA VAL A 222 -18.37 -6.88 14.71
C VAL A 222 -18.92 -8.30 14.68
N GLN A 223 -18.16 -9.20 14.07
CA GLN A 223 -18.56 -10.58 13.88
C GLN A 223 -17.33 -11.48 13.84
N GLU A 224 -17.51 -12.69 14.36
CA GLU A 224 -16.53 -13.76 14.28
C GLU A 224 -17.25 -15.05 13.87
N GLN A 225 -16.61 -15.81 12.99
CA GLN A 225 -16.99 -17.16 12.61
C GLN A 225 -15.75 -18.05 12.77
N GLY A 226 -15.81 -18.93 13.77
CA GLY A 226 -14.66 -19.67 14.26
C GLY A 226 -15.00 -20.30 15.60
N ASP A 227 -14.09 -20.21 16.56
CA ASP A 227 -14.32 -20.70 17.92
C ASP A 227 -14.91 -19.67 18.90
N GLY A 228 -14.92 -18.38 18.55
CA GLY A 228 -15.59 -17.31 19.30
C GLY A 228 -14.75 -16.74 20.44
N ASP A 229 -13.43 -16.86 20.40
CA ASP A 229 -12.55 -16.39 21.47
C ASP A 229 -12.08 -14.93 21.31
N GLY A 230 -12.46 -14.27 20.21
CA GLY A 230 -12.08 -12.90 19.88
C GLY A 230 -10.73 -12.77 19.18
N ARG A 231 -10.12 -13.90 18.78
CA ARG A 231 -8.85 -13.97 18.07
C ARG A 231 -9.09 -14.52 16.67
N PHE A 232 -8.24 -14.14 15.74
CA PHE A 232 -8.30 -14.54 14.35
C PHE A 232 -7.25 -15.61 14.09
N GLU A 233 -7.73 -16.81 13.85
CA GLU A 233 -6.93 -18.01 13.64
C GLU A 233 -7.15 -18.64 12.25
N ALA A 234 -6.42 -19.70 11.97
CA ALA A 234 -6.48 -20.38 10.69
C ALA A 234 -7.84 -21.07 10.46
N GLY A 235 -8.51 -20.74 9.35
CA GLY A 235 -9.81 -21.30 8.97
C GLY A 235 -10.99 -20.43 9.38
N GLU A 236 -10.74 -19.27 9.97
CA GLU A 236 -11.77 -18.41 10.52
C GLU A 236 -12.12 -17.25 9.60
N THR A 237 -13.21 -16.57 9.93
CA THR A 237 -13.59 -15.30 9.32
C THR A 237 -13.97 -14.31 10.41
N MET A 238 -13.36 -13.14 10.39
CA MET A 238 -13.57 -12.08 11.35
C MET A 238 -13.92 -10.78 10.62
N ILE A 239 -14.93 -10.05 11.12
CA ILE A 239 -15.28 -8.72 10.65
C ILE A 239 -14.99 -7.73 11.77
N VAL A 240 -14.15 -6.76 11.49
CA VAL A 240 -13.85 -5.65 12.39
C VAL A 240 -14.34 -4.33 11.78
N ARG A 241 -14.72 -3.38 12.63
CA ARG A 241 -15.11 -2.02 12.26
C ARG A 241 -14.06 -1.03 12.72
N GLY A 242 -13.63 -0.17 11.82
CA GLY A 242 -12.63 0.85 12.11
C GLY A 242 -12.49 1.85 10.96
N ARG A 243 -11.52 2.75 11.07
CA ARG A 243 -11.19 3.73 10.03
C ARG A 243 -10.15 3.14 9.08
N PHE A 244 -10.54 2.10 8.36
CA PHE A 244 -9.66 1.40 7.44
C PHE A 244 -9.64 2.01 6.04
N PHE A 245 -10.54 2.93 5.71
CA PHE A 245 -10.58 3.54 4.39
C PHE A 245 -10.67 5.05 4.54
N GLU A 246 -9.70 5.76 3.96
CA GLU A 246 -9.59 7.20 4.08
C GLU A 246 -9.28 7.87 2.76
N ARG A 247 -9.58 9.16 2.69
CA ARG A 247 -8.99 10.05 1.70
C ARG A 247 -7.66 10.54 2.24
N VAL A 248 -6.64 10.63 1.40
CA VAL A 248 -5.29 11.05 1.81
C VAL A 248 -5.30 12.35 2.60
N MET A 249 -4.45 12.43 3.63
CA MET A 249 -4.58 13.44 4.68
C MET A 249 -4.22 14.84 4.20
N ILE A 250 -3.39 14.97 3.16
CA ILE A 250 -2.99 16.27 2.60
C ILE A 250 -4.18 17.12 2.13
N PHE A 251 -5.30 16.49 1.78
CA PHE A 251 -6.51 17.19 1.36
C PHE A 251 -7.32 17.78 2.51
N ALA A 252 -7.07 17.36 3.75
CA ALA A 252 -7.81 17.84 4.93
C ALA A 252 -7.81 19.36 5.07
N ALA A 253 -6.72 20.02 4.68
CA ALA A 253 -6.54 21.46 4.88
C ALA A 253 -7.51 22.36 4.09
N ALA A 254 -8.11 21.87 3.00
CA ALA A 254 -9.09 22.65 2.23
C ALA A 254 -10.48 22.01 2.20
N SER A 255 -10.58 20.77 2.64
CA SER A 255 -11.81 20.00 2.73
C SER A 255 -12.95 20.74 3.42
N GLY A 256 -14.14 20.59 2.86
CA GLY A 256 -15.40 21.05 3.43
C GLY A 256 -15.97 20.11 4.49
N PHE A 257 -15.39 18.93 4.71
CA PHE A 257 -15.82 18.01 5.75
C PHE A 257 -15.67 18.65 7.15
N GLY A 258 -16.79 18.76 7.87
CA GLY A 258 -16.91 19.55 9.09
C GLY A 258 -16.33 18.92 10.37
N ILE A 259 -16.71 19.50 11.52
CA ILE A 259 -16.30 19.11 12.88
C ILE A 259 -16.74 17.71 13.33
N ASP A 260 -17.58 17.04 12.56
CA ASP A 260 -18.14 15.73 12.90
C ASP A 260 -17.27 14.57 12.40
N ALA A 261 -16.20 14.86 11.65
CA ALA A 261 -15.11 13.95 11.40
C ALA A 261 -14.20 13.81 12.63
N GLU A 262 -13.31 12.80 12.61
CA GLU A 262 -12.29 12.63 13.66
C GLU A 262 -11.48 13.91 13.88
N GLN A 263 -11.11 14.53 12.77
CA GLN A 263 -10.52 15.86 12.72
C GLN A 263 -11.16 16.65 11.59
N PRO A 264 -11.22 17.99 11.69
CA PRO A 264 -11.75 18.83 10.64
C PRO A 264 -11.07 18.55 9.29
N GLY A 265 -11.90 18.39 8.26
CA GLY A 265 -11.46 18.15 6.88
C GLY A 265 -11.17 16.69 6.53
N TRP A 266 -11.14 15.78 7.51
CA TRP A 266 -10.84 14.38 7.26
C TRP A 266 -12.07 13.64 6.71
N TRP A 267 -11.85 12.80 5.70
CA TRP A 267 -12.82 11.81 5.24
C TRP A 267 -12.29 10.41 5.59
N THR A 268 -12.69 9.92 6.76
CA THR A 268 -12.24 8.64 7.36
C THR A 268 -13.43 7.83 7.89
N PRO A 269 -14.41 7.44 7.05
CA PRO A 269 -15.62 6.78 7.54
C PRO A 269 -15.30 5.49 8.32
N LEU A 270 -16.16 5.14 9.29
CA LEU A 270 -16.11 3.82 9.90
C LEU A 270 -16.62 2.78 8.90
N VAL A 271 -15.78 1.83 8.54
CA VAL A 271 -16.08 0.76 7.58
C VAL A 271 -15.88 -0.61 8.22
N ASP A 272 -16.64 -1.59 7.73
CA ASP A 272 -16.45 -2.99 8.09
C ASP A 272 -15.41 -3.62 7.15
N VAL A 273 -14.42 -4.29 7.72
CA VAL A 273 -13.40 -5.05 7.00
C VAL A 273 -13.48 -6.51 7.41
N ARG A 274 -13.57 -7.40 6.42
CA ARG A 274 -13.64 -8.84 6.63
C ARG A 274 -12.29 -9.48 6.35
N PHE A 275 -11.74 -10.16 7.34
CA PHE A 275 -10.59 -11.04 7.24
C PHE A 275 -11.10 -12.48 7.16
N SER A 276 -10.67 -13.25 6.16
CA SER A 276 -11.06 -14.65 5.98
C SER A 276 -9.85 -15.48 5.61
N HIS A 277 -9.49 -16.48 6.43
CA HIS A 277 -8.32 -17.32 6.20
C HIS A 277 -8.71 -18.70 5.69
N ASP A 278 -8.24 -19.05 4.49
CA ASP A 278 -8.33 -20.41 3.97
C ASP A 278 -7.12 -21.22 4.44
N ALA A 279 -7.33 -22.09 5.44
CA ALA A 279 -6.27 -22.94 5.99
C ALA A 279 -5.70 -23.96 4.99
N ALA A 280 -6.42 -24.31 3.92
CA ALA A 280 -5.94 -25.25 2.92
C ALA A 280 -5.02 -24.58 1.90
N ALA A 281 -5.35 -23.35 1.48
CA ALA A 281 -4.50 -22.52 0.64
C ALA A 281 -3.37 -21.85 1.44
N ASN A 282 -3.57 -21.70 2.76
CA ASN A 282 -2.76 -20.87 3.64
C ASN A 282 -2.71 -19.42 3.13
N GLU A 283 -3.88 -18.83 2.92
CA GLU A 283 -4.05 -17.46 2.41
C GLU A 283 -5.15 -16.76 3.22
N THR A 284 -4.91 -15.48 3.57
CA THR A 284 -5.96 -14.60 4.07
C THR A 284 -6.45 -13.68 2.96
N THR A 285 -7.77 -13.61 2.78
CA THR A 285 -8.42 -12.54 2.02
C THR A 285 -8.93 -11.46 2.96
N VAL A 286 -8.53 -10.22 2.72
CA VAL A 286 -9.00 -9.02 3.42
C VAL A 286 -9.89 -8.23 2.48
N SER A 287 -11.18 -8.17 2.81
CA SER A 287 -12.20 -7.51 1.99
C SER A 287 -12.71 -6.23 2.66
N VAL A 288 -12.87 -5.16 1.89
CA VAL A 288 -13.65 -3.97 2.31
C VAL A 288 -14.68 -3.63 1.23
N VAL A 289 -15.87 -3.20 1.67
CA VAL A 289 -16.94 -2.73 0.79
C VAL A 289 -17.37 -1.34 1.26
N VAL A 290 -17.26 -0.35 0.38
CA VAL A 290 -17.52 1.06 0.68
C VAL A 290 -18.58 1.60 -0.27
N PRO A 291 -19.51 2.47 0.19
CA PRO A 291 -20.38 3.21 -0.72
C PRO A 291 -19.57 4.01 -1.74
N LEU A 292 -19.71 3.65 -3.01
CA LEU A 292 -19.13 4.39 -4.12
C LEU A 292 -19.97 5.63 -4.41
N ARG A 293 -21.29 5.49 -4.34
CA ARG A 293 -22.28 6.55 -4.55
C ARG A 293 -23.12 6.78 -3.31
N GLN A 294 -23.74 7.95 -3.21
CA GLN A 294 -24.63 8.30 -2.10
C GLN A 294 -25.83 7.35 -2.00
N ALA A 295 -26.29 6.83 -3.14
CA ALA A 295 -27.32 5.79 -3.18
C ALA A 295 -26.91 4.49 -2.48
N GLY A 296 -25.63 4.09 -2.56
CA GLY A 296 -25.09 2.97 -1.81
C GLY A 296 -25.10 3.24 -0.31
N SER A 297 -24.75 4.46 0.09
CA SER A 297 -24.77 4.86 1.50
C SER A 297 -26.19 4.83 2.09
N ALA A 298 -27.17 5.35 1.36
CA ALA A 298 -28.59 5.25 1.72
C ALA A 298 -29.04 3.79 1.86
N ALA A 299 -28.69 2.93 0.90
CA ALA A 299 -29.05 1.52 0.91
C ALA A 299 -28.42 0.76 2.09
N MET A 300 -27.14 1.02 2.39
CA MET A 300 -26.40 0.46 3.52
C MET A 300 -27.03 0.83 4.87
N ARG A 301 -27.48 2.07 5.00
CA ARG A 301 -28.14 2.57 6.23
C ARG A 301 -29.61 2.16 6.33
N GLY A 302 -30.21 1.75 5.21
CA GLY A 302 -31.63 1.48 5.11
C GLY A 302 -32.52 2.72 5.04
N ASP A 303 -31.94 3.84 4.61
CA ASP A 303 -32.65 5.09 4.43
C ASP A 303 -33.50 5.04 3.13
N ALA A 304 -34.72 5.57 3.20
CA ALA A 304 -35.64 5.54 2.07
C ALA A 304 -35.32 6.59 0.98
N THR A 305 -34.47 7.56 1.29
CA THR A 305 -34.13 8.68 0.42
C THR A 305 -32.63 8.87 0.37
N VAL A 306 -32.10 9.13 -0.83
CA VAL A 306 -30.72 9.56 -1.03
C VAL A 306 -30.61 11.02 -0.63
N GLU A 307 -29.75 11.32 0.33
CA GLU A 307 -29.42 12.67 0.79
C GLU A 307 -28.53 13.38 -0.24
N PRO A 308 -28.49 14.73 -0.27
CA PRO A 308 -27.53 15.46 -1.08
C PRO A 308 -26.09 15.22 -0.58
N LEU A 309 -25.10 15.50 -1.44
CA LEU A 309 -23.70 15.60 -1.03
C LEU A 309 -23.55 16.88 -0.20
N ASP A 310 -23.35 16.75 1.10
CA ASP A 310 -23.39 17.85 2.07
C ASP A 310 -22.16 17.94 2.99
N PHE A 311 -21.19 17.06 2.76
CA PHE A 311 -19.90 16.98 3.43
C PHE A 311 -20.01 16.66 4.93
N PHE A 312 -21.04 15.91 5.31
CA PHE A 312 -21.17 15.34 6.63
C PHE A 312 -20.78 13.85 6.59
N ILE A 313 -19.85 13.44 7.45
CA ILE A 313 -19.40 12.04 7.48
C ILE A 313 -20.33 11.14 8.31
N THR A 314 -21.24 11.73 9.10
CA THR A 314 -22.05 11.02 10.11
C THR A 314 -23.42 10.59 9.59
N ASN A 315 -23.88 11.11 8.46
CA ASN A 315 -25.11 10.73 7.77
C ASN A 315 -24.79 9.76 6.61
N GLN A 316 -25.33 10.00 5.41
CA GLN A 316 -24.91 9.30 4.21
C GLN A 316 -23.58 9.88 3.76
N THR A 317 -22.54 9.05 3.64
CA THR A 317 -21.27 9.43 3.05
C THR A 317 -20.76 8.37 2.08
N SER A 318 -19.99 8.79 1.07
CA SER A 318 -19.53 7.96 -0.03
C SER A 318 -18.26 8.53 -0.69
N ILE A 319 -17.61 7.73 -1.54
CA ILE A 319 -16.48 8.18 -2.37
C ILE A 319 -16.93 9.33 -3.31
N GLU A 320 -18.13 9.25 -3.88
CA GLU A 320 -18.76 10.32 -4.68
C GLU A 320 -18.78 11.66 -3.93
N GLU A 321 -19.10 11.65 -2.63
CA GLU A 321 -19.07 12.84 -1.80
C GLU A 321 -17.64 13.33 -1.54
N ALA A 322 -16.71 12.42 -1.24
CA ALA A 322 -15.31 12.75 -1.00
C ALA A 322 -14.62 13.41 -2.21
N VAL A 323 -14.94 12.91 -3.42
CA VAL A 323 -14.48 13.47 -4.70
C VAL A 323 -15.15 14.82 -4.96
N ASN A 324 -16.47 14.94 -4.74
CA ASN A 324 -17.17 16.22 -4.89
C ASN A 324 -16.61 17.31 -3.97
N ASP A 325 -16.25 16.96 -2.73
CA ASP A 325 -15.58 17.87 -1.82
C ASP A 325 -14.26 18.36 -2.42
N LEU A 326 -13.41 17.49 -2.96
CA LEU A 326 -12.16 17.90 -3.60
C LEU A 326 -12.39 18.86 -4.77
N ILE A 327 -13.34 18.54 -5.67
CA ILE A 327 -13.65 19.36 -6.85
C ILE A 327 -14.12 20.76 -6.41
N VAL A 328 -14.97 20.85 -5.38
CA VAL A 328 -15.53 22.12 -4.87
C VAL A 328 -14.47 22.91 -4.08
N SER A 329 -13.66 22.23 -3.29
CA SER A 329 -12.71 22.84 -2.36
C SER A 329 -11.37 23.20 -3.02
N ALA A 330 -10.96 22.51 -4.08
CA ALA A 330 -9.70 22.75 -4.78
C ALA A 330 -9.50 24.22 -5.22
N PRO A 331 -10.47 24.89 -5.86
CA PRO A 331 -10.34 26.30 -6.26
C PRO A 331 -10.31 27.29 -5.10
N LEU A 332 -10.72 26.88 -3.90
CA LEU A 332 -10.88 27.75 -2.74
C LEU A 332 -9.61 27.81 -1.87
N SER A 333 -8.66 26.91 -2.10
CA SER A 333 -7.47 26.83 -1.27
C SER A 333 -6.49 27.96 -1.54
N SER A 334 -5.92 28.46 -0.45
CA SER A 334 -4.83 29.45 -0.45
C SER A 334 -3.49 28.86 -0.03
N SER A 335 -3.44 27.57 0.33
CA SER A 335 -2.22 26.87 0.73
C SER A 335 -1.42 26.47 -0.52
N HIS A 336 -0.12 26.78 -0.52
CA HIS A 336 0.76 26.45 -1.64
C HIS A 336 0.89 24.93 -1.82
N THR A 337 1.16 24.20 -0.74
CA THR A 337 1.22 22.73 -0.70
C THR A 337 -0.03 22.11 -1.30
N PHE A 338 -1.20 22.55 -0.82
CA PHE A 338 -2.47 22.03 -1.30
C PHE A 338 -2.72 22.39 -2.77
N SER A 339 -2.37 23.61 -3.21
CA SER A 339 -2.54 24.01 -4.61
C SER A 339 -1.74 23.16 -5.60
N ILE A 340 -0.64 22.55 -5.13
CA ILE A 340 0.14 21.57 -5.91
C ILE A 340 -0.61 20.24 -5.95
N MET A 341 -1.06 19.72 -4.80
CA MET A 341 -1.71 18.40 -4.71
C MET A 341 -3.12 18.37 -5.33
N THR A 342 -3.78 19.52 -5.47
CA THR A 342 -5.12 19.62 -6.07
C THR A 342 -5.12 20.30 -7.44
N LEU A 343 -3.96 20.34 -8.09
CA LEU A 343 -3.84 20.95 -9.40
C LEU A 343 -4.84 20.31 -10.38
N GLY A 344 -5.63 21.13 -11.08
CA GLY A 344 -6.60 20.66 -12.08
C GLY A 344 -7.94 20.14 -11.54
N TRP A 345 -8.05 19.83 -10.24
CA TRP A 345 -9.26 19.24 -9.62
C TRP A 345 -10.54 20.04 -9.86
N GLY A 346 -10.47 21.38 -9.81
CA GLY A 346 -11.64 22.25 -10.04
C GLY A 346 -12.24 22.16 -11.45
N SER A 347 -11.62 21.42 -12.37
CA SER A 347 -12.13 21.18 -13.74
C SER A 347 -12.54 19.73 -14.00
N LYS A 348 -12.30 18.83 -13.04
CA LYS A 348 -12.65 17.40 -13.15
C LYS A 348 -14.14 17.20 -12.87
N THR A 349 -14.70 16.06 -13.31
CA THR A 349 -16.09 15.71 -13.03
C THR A 349 -16.15 14.45 -12.19
N ILE A 350 -17.15 14.34 -11.29
CA ILE A 350 -17.20 13.24 -10.32
C ILE A 350 -17.22 11.87 -11.01
N ASP A 351 -17.95 11.73 -12.13
CA ASP A 351 -18.06 10.46 -12.84
C ASP A 351 -16.72 9.94 -13.39
N ASP A 352 -15.71 10.80 -13.58
CA ASP A 352 -14.38 10.40 -14.05
C ASP A 352 -13.66 9.50 -13.02
N PHE A 353 -14.03 9.58 -11.75
CA PHE A 353 -13.38 8.87 -10.63
C PHE A 353 -14.19 7.69 -10.10
N LEU A 354 -15.44 7.55 -10.53
CA LEU A 354 -16.32 6.47 -10.07
C LEU A 354 -16.17 5.20 -10.93
N ASP A 355 -15.35 5.23 -11.97
CA ASP A 355 -14.92 4.00 -12.65
C ASP A 355 -13.73 3.38 -11.93
N VAL A 356 -14.02 2.55 -10.93
CA VAL A 356 -13.00 1.87 -10.11
C VAL A 356 -12.16 0.86 -10.89
N THR A 357 -12.53 0.53 -12.14
CA THR A 357 -11.69 -0.27 -13.05
C THR A 357 -10.68 0.57 -13.81
N GLN A 358 -10.60 1.86 -13.52
CA GLN A 358 -9.60 2.81 -14.01
C GLN A 358 -8.84 3.41 -12.83
N TRP A 359 -8.79 2.72 -11.69
CA TRP A 359 -7.93 3.16 -10.59
C TRP A 359 -6.59 2.46 -10.74
N GLN A 360 -5.52 3.09 -10.27
CA GLN A 360 -4.23 2.46 -10.04
C GLN A 360 -4.08 2.16 -8.56
N ALA A 361 -3.32 1.10 -8.25
CA ALA A 361 -3.06 0.71 -6.89
C ALA A 361 -1.60 0.32 -6.70
N VAL A 362 -1.06 0.74 -5.56
CA VAL A 362 0.22 0.26 -5.01
C VAL A 362 0.03 -0.09 -3.55
N ALA A 363 0.90 -0.95 -3.03
CA ALA A 363 0.74 -1.52 -1.70
C ALA A 363 2.06 -1.59 -0.96
N VAL A 364 1.97 -1.41 0.36
CA VAL A 364 3.02 -1.66 1.33
C VAL A 364 2.40 -2.43 2.48
N LEU A 365 2.94 -3.61 2.81
CA LEU A 365 2.50 -4.41 3.95
C LEU A 365 3.59 -4.48 5.01
N GLY A 366 3.18 -4.70 6.26
CA GLY A 366 4.09 -4.80 7.38
C GLY A 366 3.46 -5.31 8.66
N HIS A 367 4.24 -5.18 9.73
CA HIS A 367 4.00 -5.72 11.06
C HIS A 367 4.20 -4.66 12.13
N SER A 368 3.66 -4.94 13.31
CA SER A 368 4.04 -4.23 14.52
C SER A 368 5.35 -4.75 15.11
N TYR A 369 6.08 -3.88 15.79
CA TYR A 369 7.05 -4.29 16.80
C TYR A 369 6.34 -4.87 18.03
N ALA A 370 7.07 -5.61 18.87
CA ALA A 370 6.57 -6.14 20.14
C ALA A 370 6.49 -5.09 21.24
N THR A 371 7.17 -3.96 21.07
CA THR A 371 7.24 -2.86 22.04
C THR A 371 7.12 -1.53 21.32
N LEU A 372 6.50 -0.56 21.99
CA LEU A 372 6.48 0.82 21.54
C LEU A 372 7.85 1.47 21.82
N GLU A 373 8.69 1.61 20.80
CA GLU A 373 9.96 2.33 20.88
C GLU A 373 9.97 3.56 19.95
N ALA A 374 10.99 4.40 20.08
CA ALA A 374 11.07 5.64 19.31
C ALA A 374 11.61 5.36 17.89
N GLY A 375 10.92 5.86 16.87
CA GLY A 375 11.46 6.03 15.52
C GLY A 375 10.88 5.15 14.41
N GLY A 376 10.18 4.07 14.74
CA GLY A 376 9.47 3.26 13.74
C GLY A 376 8.21 2.64 14.33
N PHE A 377 7.08 2.77 13.62
CA PHE A 377 5.81 2.18 14.05
C PHE A 377 5.56 0.82 13.39
N LEU A 378 6.15 0.58 12.21
CA LEU A 378 5.97 -0.63 11.42
C LEU A 378 7.31 -1.25 11.07
N ALA A 379 7.33 -2.57 10.91
CA ALA A 379 8.36 -3.29 10.18
C ALA A 379 7.75 -3.78 8.88
N TYR A 380 8.28 -3.33 7.74
CA TYR A 380 7.71 -3.69 6.44
C TYR A 380 8.01 -5.15 6.13
N SER A 381 7.09 -5.83 5.45
CA SER A 381 7.30 -7.20 4.97
C SER A 381 7.18 -7.32 3.45
N ASP A 382 6.42 -6.43 2.80
CA ASP A 382 6.25 -6.49 1.37
C ASP A 382 5.88 -5.17 0.72
N VAL A 383 6.08 -5.08 -0.60
CA VAL A 383 5.64 -3.98 -1.47
C VAL A 383 5.11 -4.54 -2.80
N GLY A 384 4.08 -3.93 -3.37
CA GLY A 384 3.51 -4.36 -4.65
C GLY A 384 2.91 -3.21 -5.47
N PHE A 385 2.63 -3.38 -6.77
CA PHE A 385 2.54 -4.62 -7.54
C PHE A 385 3.36 -4.61 -8.85
N ASP A 386 4.28 -3.68 -8.98
CA ASP A 386 5.07 -3.52 -10.20
C ASP A 386 6.44 -2.98 -9.82
N GLU A 387 7.26 -3.81 -9.19
CA GLU A 387 8.58 -3.45 -8.71
C GLU A 387 9.65 -4.03 -9.63
N ILE A 388 10.69 -3.23 -9.90
CA ILE A 388 11.83 -3.65 -10.69
C ILE A 388 13.07 -3.66 -9.79
N TYR A 389 13.33 -4.83 -9.20
CA TYR A 389 14.49 -5.06 -8.35
C TYR A 389 15.80 -4.76 -9.09
N GLY A 390 16.59 -3.83 -8.55
CA GLY A 390 17.90 -3.45 -9.07
C GLY A 390 17.89 -2.45 -10.24
N ASP A 391 16.74 -1.89 -10.64
CA ASP A 391 16.68 -0.77 -11.60
C ASP A 391 16.99 0.57 -10.90
N PHE A 392 18.27 0.79 -10.60
CA PHE A 392 18.71 2.02 -9.94
C PHE A 392 18.73 3.24 -10.86
N SER A 393 18.72 3.02 -12.17
CA SER A 393 18.77 4.06 -13.20
C SER A 393 17.38 4.58 -13.58
N ARG A 394 16.33 3.80 -13.28
CA ARG A 394 14.91 4.14 -13.36
C ARG A 394 14.46 4.26 -14.81
N ASP A 395 14.90 3.30 -15.61
CA ASP A 395 14.56 3.22 -17.03
C ASP A 395 13.77 1.95 -17.41
N GLY A 396 13.31 1.22 -16.38
CA GLY A 396 12.46 0.05 -16.50
C GLY A 396 13.22 -1.22 -16.83
N VAL A 397 14.56 -1.18 -16.83
CA VAL A 397 15.40 -2.33 -17.20
C VAL A 397 16.66 -2.40 -16.34
N VAL A 398 17.07 -3.63 -16.01
CA VAL A 398 18.25 -3.88 -15.17
C VAL A 398 19.47 -4.18 -16.05
N THR A 399 20.39 -3.22 -16.14
CA THR A 399 21.52 -3.22 -17.07
C THR A 399 22.85 -2.88 -16.37
N GLY A 400 23.96 -2.95 -17.11
CA GLY A 400 25.28 -2.57 -16.56
C GLY A 400 25.36 -1.11 -16.08
N ARG A 401 24.40 -0.27 -16.44
CA ARG A 401 24.27 1.10 -15.94
C ARG A 401 23.93 1.13 -14.45
N ASP A 402 23.05 0.25 -14.00
CA ASP A 402 22.62 0.16 -12.60
C ASP A 402 23.78 -0.30 -11.71
N ALA A 403 24.54 -1.30 -12.18
CA ALA A 403 25.80 -1.71 -11.55
C ALA A 403 26.77 -0.54 -11.34
N ALA A 404 26.91 0.31 -12.38
CA ALA A 404 27.80 1.46 -12.33
C ALA A 404 27.29 2.55 -11.38
N LEU A 405 25.97 2.70 -11.22
CA LEU A 405 25.37 3.62 -10.25
C LEU A 405 25.64 3.15 -8.82
N LEU A 406 25.46 1.86 -8.53
CA LEU A 406 25.77 1.29 -7.21
C LEU A 406 27.25 1.50 -6.87
N GLN A 407 28.16 1.12 -7.78
CA GLN A 407 29.60 1.30 -7.57
C GLN A 407 29.96 2.77 -7.35
N LYS A 408 29.35 3.69 -8.12
CA LYS A 408 29.58 5.12 -8.00
C LYS A 408 29.08 5.67 -6.65
N GLU A 409 27.94 5.20 -6.16
CA GLU A 409 27.42 5.61 -4.86
C GLU A 409 28.41 5.24 -3.74
N LEU A 410 28.87 3.99 -3.74
CA LEU A 410 29.90 3.51 -2.80
C LEU A 410 31.16 4.39 -2.85
N GLU A 411 31.74 4.60 -4.03
CA GLU A 411 32.93 5.43 -4.21
C GLU A 411 32.73 6.90 -3.79
N THR A 412 31.50 7.41 -3.87
CA THR A 412 31.18 8.80 -3.50
C THR A 412 31.02 8.96 -2.00
N LYS A 413 30.46 7.94 -1.33
CA LYS A 413 30.11 8.01 0.08
C LYS A 413 31.23 7.49 0.99
N ASP A 414 32.00 6.49 0.57
CA ASP A 414 33.17 5.92 1.28
C ASP A 414 34.19 7.01 1.67
N GLY A 415 34.40 7.23 2.97
CA GLY A 415 35.26 8.28 3.52
C GLY A 415 34.69 9.71 3.50
N SER A 416 33.43 9.88 3.11
CA SER A 416 32.73 11.18 3.16
C SER A 416 32.19 11.50 4.56
N PHE A 417 31.56 12.66 4.74
CA PHE A 417 30.88 12.98 6.01
C PHE A 417 29.61 12.14 6.24
N ALA A 418 29.02 11.58 5.18
CA ALA A 418 27.86 10.69 5.27
C ALA A 418 28.26 9.26 5.65
N ASP A 419 29.55 8.94 5.60
CA ASP A 419 30.06 7.65 6.01
C ASP A 419 30.34 7.62 7.51
N GLY A 420 29.69 6.68 8.18
CA GLY A 420 29.67 6.58 9.64
C GLY A 420 31.04 6.44 10.27
N ASP A 421 32.02 5.86 9.56
CA ASP A 421 33.40 5.74 10.03
C ASP A 421 34.37 6.77 9.40
N GLN A 422 33.90 7.54 8.41
CA GLN A 422 34.64 8.56 7.66
C GLN A 422 36.00 8.08 7.12
N THR A 423 36.12 6.80 6.80
CA THR A 423 37.37 6.17 6.41
C THR A 423 37.24 5.53 5.04
N VAL A 424 38.07 5.97 4.08
CA VAL A 424 38.15 5.33 2.75
C VAL A 424 38.64 3.89 2.89
N ASN A 425 37.74 2.92 2.88
CA ASN A 425 38.03 1.50 3.10
C ASN A 425 37.26 0.54 2.16
N GLY A 426 36.50 1.08 1.21
CA GLY A 426 35.67 0.31 0.28
C GLY A 426 34.29 -0.06 0.84
N SER A 427 33.87 0.56 1.94
CA SER A 427 32.58 0.37 2.59
C SER A 427 32.00 1.74 2.98
N TRP A 428 30.70 1.92 2.82
CA TRP A 428 29.98 3.06 3.38
C TRP A 428 29.11 2.60 4.54
N PHE A 429 29.45 3.03 5.76
CA PHE A 429 28.64 2.76 6.95
C PHE A 429 27.48 3.75 7.06
N ILE A 430 26.25 3.24 7.23
CA ILE A 430 25.03 4.05 7.33
C ILE A 430 24.64 4.19 8.82
N PRO A 431 24.89 5.34 9.48
CA PRO A 431 24.89 5.44 10.94
C PRO A 431 23.50 5.50 11.62
N GLN A 432 22.39 5.63 10.89
CA GLN A 432 21.03 5.72 11.47
C GLN A 432 19.96 5.03 10.62
N TRP A 433 19.49 3.85 11.02
CA TRP A 433 18.61 3.02 10.19
C TRP A 433 17.21 3.59 9.91
N ALA A 434 16.56 4.16 10.94
CA ALA A 434 15.19 4.67 10.81
C ALA A 434 15.07 5.83 9.82
N ASP A 435 16.07 6.71 9.83
CA ASP A 435 16.06 7.95 9.07
C ASP A 435 17.03 7.94 7.88
N GLN A 436 17.91 6.93 7.75
CA GLN A 436 18.90 6.82 6.69
C GLN A 436 18.87 5.43 6.07
N PHE A 437 18.44 5.41 4.81
CA PHE A 437 18.46 4.24 3.97
C PHE A 437 19.09 4.60 2.62
N THR A 438 19.40 3.56 1.85
CA THR A 438 19.72 3.71 0.45
C THR A 438 19.24 2.50 -0.32
N ILE A 439 18.65 2.73 -1.49
CA ILE A 439 18.22 1.66 -2.41
C ILE A 439 19.38 0.72 -2.81
N PHE A 440 20.63 1.17 -2.67
CA PHE A 440 21.81 0.42 -3.06
C PHE A 440 22.26 -0.65 -2.05
N ASN A 441 21.79 -0.61 -0.80
CA ASN A 441 22.14 -1.58 0.23
C ASN A 441 21.31 -2.87 0.05
N LEU A 442 21.81 -3.78 -0.79
CA LEU A 442 21.13 -5.00 -1.20
C LEU A 442 21.05 -6.05 -0.11
N GLN A 443 21.94 -6.00 0.88
CA GLN A 443 21.94 -6.91 2.02
C GLN A 443 21.07 -6.44 3.17
N TYR A 444 20.70 -5.17 3.16
CA TYR A 444 19.98 -4.52 4.24
C TYR A 444 20.71 -4.69 5.59
N ASP A 445 22.05 -4.53 5.59
CA ASP A 445 22.93 -4.76 6.75
C ASP A 445 23.72 -3.52 7.21
N HIS A 446 23.25 -2.32 6.82
CA HIS A 446 23.79 -1.00 7.18
C HIS A 446 25.17 -0.67 6.61
N VAL A 447 25.68 -1.52 5.73
CA VAL A 447 26.94 -1.27 5.03
C VAL A 447 26.67 -1.41 3.55
N LEU A 448 27.03 -0.40 2.76
CA LEU A 448 27.16 -0.59 1.32
C LEU A 448 28.62 -0.97 1.05
N ASP A 449 28.88 -2.18 0.55
CA ASP A 449 30.24 -2.61 0.24
C ASP A 449 30.33 -3.54 -0.98
N GLY A 450 31.46 -4.23 -1.12
CA GLY A 450 31.71 -5.16 -2.23
C GLY A 450 30.78 -6.38 -2.26
N ALA A 451 30.11 -6.71 -1.16
CA ALA A 451 29.16 -7.81 -1.09
C ALA A 451 27.79 -7.42 -1.67
N ASP A 452 27.35 -6.16 -1.55
CA ASP A 452 26.21 -5.63 -2.33
C ASP A 452 26.51 -5.63 -3.82
N VAL A 453 27.70 -5.17 -4.22
CA VAL A 453 28.15 -5.20 -5.62
C VAL A 453 28.10 -6.64 -6.18
N ALA A 454 28.39 -7.64 -5.35
CA ALA A 454 28.36 -9.05 -5.73
C ALA A 454 26.95 -9.66 -5.78
N LEU A 455 25.99 -9.10 -5.04
CA LEU A 455 24.58 -9.51 -5.06
C LEU A 455 23.77 -8.88 -6.19
N ALA A 456 24.32 -7.81 -6.78
CA ALA A 456 23.69 -7.10 -7.86
C ALA A 456 23.23 -8.07 -8.97
N PRO A 457 21.98 -7.94 -9.46
CA PRO A 457 21.38 -8.89 -10.39
C PRO A 457 22.22 -9.06 -11.66
N PRO A 458 22.11 -10.20 -12.39
CA PRO A 458 22.88 -10.42 -13.60
C PRO A 458 22.52 -9.37 -14.65
N PHE A 459 23.35 -8.34 -14.76
CA PHE A 459 23.16 -7.25 -15.67
C PHE A 459 23.29 -7.73 -17.11
N THR A 460 22.25 -7.50 -17.91
CA THR A 460 22.36 -7.73 -19.35
C THR A 460 23.39 -6.75 -19.94
N PRO A 461 24.30 -7.20 -20.81
CA PRO A 461 25.16 -6.29 -21.56
C PRO A 461 24.28 -5.34 -22.37
N GLY A 462 24.31 -4.05 -22.04
CA GLY A 462 23.59 -2.99 -22.75
C GLY A 462 24.12 -2.73 -24.16
#